data_AF-A0A7Y2VP17-F1
#
_entry.id   AF-A0A7Y2VP17-F1
#
_cell.length_a   1.000
_cell.length_b   1.000
_cell.length_c   1.000
_cell.angle_alpha   90.00
_cell.angle_beta   90.00
_cell.angle_gamma   90.00
#
_symmetry.space_group_name_H-M   'P 1'
#
loop_
_entity.id
_entity.type
_entity.pdbx_description
1 polymer ?
#
loop_
_entity_poly.entity_id
_entity_poly.type
_entity_poly.pdbx_seq_one_letter_code
_entity_poly.pdbx_strand_id
1 'polypeptide(L)'
;MNKKSAFLLAWALTATPLGTTLADLADASLAEPSSPMIWRFRVMLDQRDIGTHEFTVSNREGKRYIAIDADFDVKILFVNAYSYDHENLEVWDGDCLASIRAETDDNGKRSRVVGEAVTEGFTVVTDEGAPQTASAACLRSFAYWNPAFLDSRRLLNAQTGEIVDVEVTDR
;
A
#
# COMPACT_ATOMS: atom_id res chain seq x y z
N MET A 1 53.74 55.00 -32.79
CA MET A 1 55.01 55.21 -33.51
C MET A 1 55.89 53.97 -33.29
N ASN A 2 55.79 52.96 -34.19
CA ASN A 2 56.88 52.40 -35.03
C ASN A 2 58.16 51.99 -34.28
N LYS A 3 58.62 50.73 -34.26
CA LYS A 3 59.09 49.86 -35.38
C LYS A 3 59.19 48.38 -34.89
N LYS A 4 58.65 47.40 -35.63
CA LYS A 4 59.27 46.46 -36.62
C LYS A 4 59.83 45.12 -36.07
N SER A 5 59.07 44.07 -36.43
CA SER A 5 59.36 42.68 -36.85
C SER A 5 60.77 42.07 -36.79
N ALA A 6 60.85 40.77 -36.44
CA ALA A 6 61.30 39.69 -37.34
C ALA A 6 61.00 38.27 -36.78
N PHE A 7 60.75 37.35 -37.71
CA PHE A 7 60.32 35.96 -37.61
C PHE A 7 61.38 34.99 -37.06
N LEU A 8 60.95 33.80 -36.57
CA LEU A 8 61.25 32.50 -37.18
C LEU A 8 60.44 31.37 -36.52
N LEU A 9 59.90 30.48 -37.36
CA LEU A 9 59.09 29.32 -37.00
C LEU A 9 59.93 28.22 -36.32
N ALA A 10 59.34 27.56 -35.32
CA ALA A 10 59.63 26.16 -35.03
C ALA A 10 58.33 25.45 -34.68
N TRP A 11 58.01 24.42 -35.45
CA TRP A 11 56.87 23.55 -35.25
C TRP A 11 57.17 22.64 -34.05
N ALA A 12 56.26 22.58 -33.08
CA ALA A 12 56.21 21.48 -32.14
C ALA A 12 54.76 21.00 -32.08
N LEU A 13 54.52 19.80 -32.65
CA LEU A 13 53.30 19.06 -32.41
C LEU A 13 53.19 18.75 -30.91
N THR A 14 52.33 19.46 -30.19
CA THR A 14 51.84 18.97 -28.91
C THR A 14 50.63 18.09 -29.19
N ALA A 15 50.82 16.79 -29.08
CA ALA A 15 49.72 15.84 -29.07
C ALA A 15 48.72 16.24 -27.98
N THR A 16 47.49 16.58 -28.38
CA THR A 16 46.36 16.67 -27.48
C THR A 16 46.05 15.26 -26.97
N PRO A 17 46.11 14.99 -25.66
CA PRO A 17 45.48 13.78 -25.17
C PRO A 17 43.98 13.92 -25.45
N LEU A 18 43.46 13.02 -26.28
CA LEU A 18 42.04 12.71 -26.35
C LEU A 18 41.60 12.31 -24.94
N GLY A 19 41.13 13.27 -24.16
CA GLY A 19 40.44 13.02 -22.91
C GLY A 19 39.11 12.36 -23.27
N THR A 20 39.09 11.03 -23.23
CA THR A 20 37.87 10.24 -23.24
C THR A 20 37.05 10.63 -22.03
N THR A 21 35.99 11.40 -22.24
CA THR A 21 34.90 11.54 -21.27
C THR A 21 34.28 10.16 -21.12
N LEU A 22 34.58 9.47 -20.02
CA LEU A 22 33.83 8.29 -19.61
C LEU A 22 32.40 8.78 -19.33
N ALA A 23 31.46 8.36 -20.17
CA ALA A 23 30.05 8.50 -19.87
C ALA A 23 29.76 7.66 -18.63
N ASP A 24 29.38 8.30 -17.52
CA ASP A 24 28.73 7.64 -16.41
C ASP A 24 27.40 7.08 -16.92
N LEU A 25 27.43 5.81 -17.32
CA LEU A 25 26.21 5.03 -17.50
C LEU A 25 25.69 4.76 -16.09
N ALA A 26 24.78 5.61 -15.61
CA ALA A 26 23.98 5.32 -14.44
C ALA A 26 23.23 4.01 -14.71
N ASP A 27 23.63 2.94 -14.02
CA ASP A 27 22.86 1.70 -13.91
C ASP A 27 21.54 2.03 -13.23
N ALA A 28 20.54 2.38 -14.03
CA ALA A 28 19.16 2.39 -13.59
C ALA A 28 18.77 0.92 -13.38
N SER A 29 19.00 0.41 -12.17
CA SER A 29 18.44 -0.86 -11.72
C SER A 29 16.92 -0.71 -11.72
N LEU A 30 16.28 -1.18 -12.78
CA LEU A 30 14.85 -1.39 -12.80
C LEU A 30 14.57 -2.52 -11.82
N ALA A 31 14.03 -2.18 -10.64
CA ALA A 31 13.59 -3.17 -9.69
C ALA A 31 12.56 -4.08 -10.38
N GLU A 32 12.91 -5.36 -10.54
CA GLU A 32 11.99 -6.37 -11.06
C GLU A 32 10.73 -6.40 -10.18
N PRO A 33 9.52 -6.42 -10.77
CA PRO A 33 8.30 -6.52 -9.98
C PRO A 33 8.33 -7.85 -9.20
N SER A 34 8.46 -7.77 -7.88
CA SER A 34 8.39 -8.95 -7.03
C SER A 34 7.03 -9.61 -7.21
N SER A 35 7.00 -10.92 -7.44
CA SER A 35 5.75 -11.68 -7.46
C SER A 35 4.96 -11.42 -6.18
N PRO A 36 3.63 -11.26 -6.25
CA PRO A 36 2.82 -11.02 -5.07
C PRO A 36 2.88 -12.21 -4.12
N MET A 37 2.88 -11.92 -2.81
CA MET A 37 2.72 -12.92 -1.76
C MET A 37 1.24 -13.08 -1.46
N ILE A 38 0.76 -14.33 -1.38
CA ILE A 38 -0.65 -14.63 -1.15
C ILE A 38 -0.79 -15.40 0.15
N TRP A 39 -1.64 -14.91 1.05
CA TRP A 39 -2.08 -15.63 2.25
C TRP A 39 -3.56 -15.94 2.13
N ARG A 40 -3.91 -17.23 2.10
CA ARG A 40 -5.30 -17.69 2.00
C ARG A 40 -5.69 -18.41 3.28
N PHE A 41 -6.77 -17.98 3.88
CA PHE A 41 -7.35 -18.53 5.09
C PHE A 41 -8.70 -19.15 4.76
N ARG A 42 -8.96 -20.34 5.30
CA ARG A 42 -10.28 -20.95 5.27
C ARG A 42 -11.09 -20.38 6.42
N VAL A 43 -12.31 -19.93 6.14
CA VAL A 43 -13.25 -19.50 7.17
C VAL A 43 -14.06 -20.70 7.64
N MET A 44 -14.03 -20.96 8.94
CA MET A 44 -14.66 -22.13 9.54
C MET A 44 -15.73 -21.70 10.55
N LEU A 45 -16.91 -22.31 10.47
CA LEU A 45 -17.96 -22.19 11.48
C LEU A 45 -18.39 -23.58 11.93
N ASP A 46 -18.25 -23.89 13.22
CA ASP A 46 -18.51 -25.23 13.78
C ASP A 46 -17.81 -26.35 12.99
N GLN A 47 -16.52 -26.19 12.69
CA GLN A 47 -15.72 -27.13 11.89
C GLN A 47 -16.21 -27.36 10.45
N ARG A 48 -17.13 -26.53 9.95
CA ARG A 48 -17.55 -26.53 8.56
C ARG A 48 -16.87 -25.39 7.81
N ASP A 49 -16.34 -25.70 6.64
CA ASP A 49 -15.83 -24.72 5.69
C ASP A 49 -17.03 -23.91 5.15
N ILE A 50 -16.96 -22.59 5.34
CA ILE A 50 -17.99 -21.66 4.85
C ILE A 50 -17.45 -20.71 3.79
N GLY A 51 -16.15 -20.72 3.49
CA GLY A 51 -15.55 -19.82 2.50
C GLY A 51 -14.10 -19.46 2.80
N THR A 52 -13.65 -18.32 2.28
CA THR A 52 -12.24 -17.91 2.30
C THR A 52 -12.05 -16.44 2.64
N HIS A 53 -10.87 -16.13 3.19
CA HIS A 53 -10.34 -14.79 3.32
C HIS A 53 -8.91 -14.79 2.78
N GLU A 54 -8.65 -13.99 1.76
CA GLU A 54 -7.38 -13.93 1.04
C GLU A 54 -6.76 -12.54 1.14
N PHE A 55 -5.45 -12.51 1.29
CA PHE A 55 -4.63 -11.30 1.24
C PHE A 55 -3.57 -11.47 0.15
N THR A 56 -3.58 -10.57 -0.83
CA THR A 56 -2.55 -10.47 -1.86
C THR A 56 -1.69 -9.25 -1.60
N VAL A 57 -0.41 -9.49 -1.30
CA VAL A 57 0.57 -8.47 -0.95
C VAL A 57 1.54 -8.26 -2.10
N SER A 58 1.70 -7.01 -2.54
CA SER A 58 2.75 -6.63 -3.49
C SER A 58 3.49 -5.38 -3.04
N ASN A 59 4.75 -5.25 -3.41
CA ASN A 59 5.56 -4.06 -3.12
C ASN A 59 5.88 -3.36 -4.44
N ARG A 60 5.62 -2.04 -4.52
CA ARG A 60 5.91 -1.21 -5.69
C ARG A 60 6.32 0.18 -5.22
N GLU A 61 7.40 0.71 -5.78
CA GLU A 61 7.86 2.09 -5.49
C GLU A 61 8.04 2.38 -3.99
N GLY A 62 8.50 1.39 -3.21
CA GLY A 62 8.69 1.52 -1.76
C GLY A 62 7.41 1.47 -0.93
N LYS A 63 6.23 1.33 -1.56
CA LYS A 63 4.94 1.15 -0.89
C LYS A 63 4.47 -0.30 -0.96
N ARG A 64 3.63 -0.68 -0.01
CA ARG A 64 2.98 -1.99 0.02
C ARG A 64 1.51 -1.85 -0.37
N TYR A 65 1.09 -2.68 -1.31
CA TYR A 65 -0.28 -2.76 -1.82
C TYR A 65 -0.88 -4.07 -1.36
N ILE A 66 -2.03 -3.97 -0.71
CA ILE A 66 -2.78 -5.12 -0.20
C ILE A 66 -4.12 -5.16 -0.92
N ALA A 67 -4.40 -6.28 -1.58
CA ALA A 67 -5.76 -6.62 -1.98
C ALA A 67 -6.28 -7.69 -1.03
N ILE A 68 -7.51 -7.52 -0.56
CA ILE A 68 -8.16 -8.37 0.42
C ILE A 68 -9.50 -8.77 -0.16
N ASP A 69 -9.75 -10.07 -0.20
CA ASP A 69 -10.98 -10.66 -0.70
C ASP A 69 -11.51 -11.63 0.36
N ALA A 70 -12.74 -11.45 0.82
CA ALA A 70 -13.40 -12.40 1.70
C ALA A 70 -14.80 -12.73 1.19
N ASP A 71 -15.08 -14.02 1.07
CA ASP A 71 -16.33 -14.58 0.59
C ASP A 71 -16.70 -15.77 1.46
N PHE A 72 -17.88 -15.74 2.08
CA PHE A 72 -18.39 -16.90 2.81
C PHE A 72 -19.92 -16.95 2.94
N ASP A 73 -20.44 -18.18 2.93
CA ASP A 73 -21.87 -18.50 3.02
C ASP A 73 -22.18 -19.46 4.17
N VAL A 74 -23.17 -19.14 4.98
CA VAL A 74 -23.68 -20.03 6.04
C VAL A 74 -24.97 -20.68 5.58
N LYS A 75 -24.92 -22.00 5.35
CA LYS A 75 -26.08 -22.79 4.93
C LYS A 75 -26.75 -23.51 6.10
N ILE A 76 -28.07 -23.40 6.19
CA ILE A 76 -28.91 -24.20 7.08
C ILE A 76 -29.81 -25.08 6.20
N LEU A 77 -29.62 -26.40 6.28
CA LEU A 77 -30.22 -27.38 5.37
C LEU A 77 -29.93 -27.00 3.90
N PHE A 78 -30.97 -26.65 3.13
CA PHE A 78 -30.88 -26.29 1.71
C PHE A 78 -31.00 -24.78 1.47
N VAL A 79 -31.01 -23.95 2.52
CA VAL A 79 -31.21 -22.49 2.45
C VAL A 79 -29.92 -21.77 2.84
N ASN A 80 -29.56 -20.73 2.07
CA ASN A 80 -28.51 -19.80 2.48
C ASN A 80 -29.06 -18.88 3.57
N ALA A 81 -28.55 -19.01 4.79
CA ALA A 81 -29.00 -18.24 5.93
C ALA A 81 -28.24 -16.91 6.06
N TYR A 82 -27.04 -16.83 5.48
CA TYR A 82 -26.18 -15.66 5.56
C TYR A 82 -25.11 -15.70 4.46
N SER A 83 -24.85 -14.57 3.82
CA SER A 83 -23.80 -14.41 2.81
C SER A 83 -22.98 -13.16 3.14
N TYR A 84 -21.67 -13.22 2.94
CA TYR A 84 -20.76 -12.11 3.15
C TYR A 84 -19.75 -12.05 2.01
N ASP A 85 -19.65 -10.88 1.39
CA ASP A 85 -18.70 -10.56 0.34
C ASP A 85 -17.99 -9.26 0.71
N HIS A 86 -16.66 -9.24 0.67
CA HIS A 86 -15.84 -8.10 1.04
C HIS A 86 -14.62 -8.00 0.13
N GLU A 87 -14.46 -6.85 -0.51
CA GLU A 87 -13.29 -6.47 -1.27
C GLU A 87 -12.65 -5.24 -0.62
N ASN A 88 -11.34 -5.27 -0.40
CA ASN A 88 -10.61 -4.15 0.17
C ASN A 88 -9.22 -3.97 -0.47
N LEU A 89 -8.95 -2.77 -0.96
CA LEU A 89 -7.68 -2.34 -1.51
C LEU A 89 -7.03 -1.32 -0.57
N GLU A 90 -5.84 -1.64 -0.09
CA GLU A 90 -5.07 -0.78 0.80
C GLU A 90 -3.69 -0.45 0.22
N VAL A 91 -3.24 0.78 0.49
CA VAL A 91 -1.86 1.21 0.22
C VAL A 91 -1.23 1.61 1.54
N TRP A 92 0.00 1.14 1.77
CA TRP A 92 0.74 1.32 3.01
C TRP A 92 2.10 1.94 2.75
N ASP A 93 2.48 2.88 3.61
CA ASP A 93 3.83 3.44 3.72
C ASP A 93 4.44 2.96 5.04
N GLY A 94 5.40 2.03 4.95
CA GLY A 94 5.85 1.24 6.10
C GLY A 94 4.68 0.47 6.74
N ASP A 95 4.39 0.78 8.01
CA ASP A 95 3.27 0.22 8.78
C ASP A 95 2.12 1.21 8.97
N CYS A 96 2.08 2.29 8.19
CA CYS A 96 1.02 3.29 8.24
C CYS A 96 0.14 3.18 7.00
N LEU A 97 -1.17 3.14 7.21
CA LEU A 97 -2.16 3.15 6.15
C LEU A 97 -2.11 4.49 5.43
N ALA A 98 -1.82 4.46 4.13
CA ALA A 98 -1.80 5.64 3.28
C ALA A 98 -3.15 5.84 2.58
N SER A 99 -3.79 4.76 2.13
CA SER A 99 -5.16 4.82 1.61
C SER A 99 -5.88 3.49 1.70
N ILE A 100 -7.21 3.54 1.64
CA ILE A 100 -8.10 2.38 1.65
C ILE A 100 -9.30 2.61 0.73
N ARG A 101 -9.74 1.56 0.05
CA ARG A 101 -11.03 1.49 -0.63
C ARG A 101 -11.60 0.10 -0.37
N ALA A 102 -12.71 0.04 0.34
CA ALA A 102 -13.39 -1.19 0.65
C ALA A 102 -14.86 -1.14 0.26
N GLU A 103 -15.38 -2.28 -0.20
CA GLU A 103 -16.79 -2.54 -0.41
C GLU A 103 -17.16 -3.82 0.34
N THR A 104 -18.32 -3.83 0.98
CA THR A 104 -18.83 -5.01 1.70
C THR A 104 -20.29 -5.20 1.38
N ASP A 105 -20.71 -6.42 1.08
CA ASP A 105 -22.10 -6.87 1.04
C ASP A 105 -22.31 -7.86 2.21
N ASP A 106 -22.89 -7.34 3.30
CA ASP A 106 -23.19 -8.11 4.51
C ASP A 106 -24.67 -8.53 4.46
N ASN A 107 -24.91 -9.73 3.93
CA ASN A 107 -26.23 -10.33 3.81
C ASN A 107 -27.25 -9.43 3.07
N GLY A 108 -26.83 -8.84 1.95
CA GLY A 108 -27.61 -7.92 1.12
C GLY A 108 -27.50 -6.45 1.55
N LYS A 109 -26.83 -6.14 2.66
CA LYS A 109 -26.58 -4.77 3.11
C LYS A 109 -25.19 -4.31 2.65
N ARG A 110 -25.17 -3.36 1.71
CA ARG A 110 -23.92 -2.83 1.14
C ARG A 110 -23.37 -1.65 1.91
N SER A 111 -22.04 -1.60 2.05
CA SER A 111 -21.29 -0.43 2.53
C SER A 111 -20.01 -0.22 1.74
N ARG A 112 -19.63 1.04 1.57
CA ARG A 112 -18.34 1.47 1.02
C ARG A 112 -17.58 2.34 2.02
N VAL A 113 -16.27 2.14 2.07
CA VAL A 113 -15.32 2.97 2.81
C VAL A 113 -14.23 3.42 1.86
N VAL A 114 -13.95 4.72 1.83
CA VAL A 114 -12.79 5.30 1.16
C VAL A 114 -12.03 6.13 2.16
N GLY A 115 -10.71 5.98 2.23
CA GLY A 115 -9.90 6.79 3.12
C GLY A 115 -8.51 7.06 2.60
N GLU A 116 -7.94 8.17 3.07
CA GLU A 116 -6.64 8.67 2.64
C GLU A 116 -5.94 9.42 3.78
N ALA A 117 -4.63 9.24 3.88
CA ALA A 117 -3.77 10.00 4.77
C ALA A 117 -3.66 11.46 4.28
N VAL A 118 -3.82 12.39 5.21
CA VAL A 118 -3.72 13.84 5.00
C VAL A 118 -2.75 14.42 6.04
N THR A 119 -2.34 15.67 5.86
CA THR A 119 -1.40 16.33 6.80
C THR A 119 -1.91 16.31 8.24
N GLU A 120 -3.22 16.45 8.44
CA GLU A 120 -3.88 16.50 9.75
C GLU A 120 -4.18 15.11 10.35
N GLY A 121 -3.95 14.03 9.60
CA GLY A 121 -4.22 12.65 10.04
C GLY A 121 -4.74 11.75 8.93
N PHE A 122 -5.93 11.18 9.10
CA PHE A 122 -6.54 10.29 8.11
C PHE A 122 -8.01 10.66 7.91
N THR A 123 -8.40 10.89 6.65
CA THR A 123 -9.79 11.21 6.29
C THR A 123 -10.49 9.96 5.79
N VAL A 124 -11.71 9.73 6.28
CA VAL A 124 -12.58 8.61 5.91
C VAL A 124 -13.90 9.15 5.37
N VAL A 125 -14.37 8.53 4.30
CA VAL A 125 -15.66 8.77 3.67
C VAL A 125 -16.39 7.44 3.60
N THR A 126 -17.64 7.41 4.01
CA THR A 126 -18.52 6.24 3.86
C THR A 126 -19.74 6.61 3.02
N ASP A 127 -20.58 5.63 2.67
CA ASP A 127 -21.85 5.92 1.99
C ASP A 127 -22.80 6.79 2.84
N GLU A 128 -22.59 6.84 4.16
CA GLU A 128 -23.39 7.62 5.09
C GLU A 128 -22.55 8.74 5.74
N GLY A 129 -23.13 9.94 5.82
CA GLY A 129 -22.54 11.07 6.54
C GLY A 129 -21.52 11.89 5.75
N ALA A 130 -20.95 12.87 6.44
CA ALA A 130 -19.91 13.74 5.88
C ALA A 130 -18.52 13.10 6.09
N PRO A 131 -17.52 13.44 5.25
CA PRO A 131 -16.13 13.05 5.48
C PRO A 131 -15.68 13.36 6.92
N GLN A 132 -15.00 12.40 7.55
CA GLN A 132 -14.47 12.54 8.90
C GLN A 132 -12.95 12.45 8.88
N THR A 133 -12.27 13.38 9.55
CA THR A 133 -10.81 13.35 9.68
C THR A 133 -10.45 13.06 11.12
N ALA A 134 -9.72 11.96 11.35
CA ALA A 134 -9.17 11.64 12.66
C ALA A 134 -7.71 12.03 12.73
N SER A 135 -7.31 12.69 13.82
CA SER A 135 -5.90 13.02 14.05
C SER A 135 -5.13 11.76 14.42
N ALA A 136 -4.51 11.11 13.44
CA ALA A 136 -3.68 9.93 13.63
C ALA A 136 -2.46 10.03 12.71
N ALA A 137 -1.26 10.19 13.28
CA ALA A 137 -0.03 10.30 12.50
C ALA A 137 0.31 8.99 11.75
N CYS A 138 -0.10 7.85 12.29
CA CYS A 138 0.04 6.53 11.68
C CYS A 138 -1.20 5.72 12.05
N LEU A 139 -2.22 5.76 11.20
CA LEU A 139 -3.40 4.92 11.35
C LEU A 139 -3.12 3.55 10.73
N ARG A 140 -3.72 2.50 11.30
CA ARG A 140 -3.71 1.14 10.73
C ARG A 140 -5.16 0.66 10.65
N SER A 141 -5.50 -0.17 9.67
CA SER A 141 -6.76 -0.91 9.68
C SER A 141 -6.65 -2.14 10.58
N PHE A 142 -7.74 -2.91 10.74
CA PHE A 142 -7.70 -4.29 11.26
C PHE A 142 -6.97 -5.23 10.29
N ALA A 143 -5.70 -4.91 10.00
CA ALA A 143 -4.83 -5.55 9.04
C ALA A 143 -4.28 -6.87 9.60
N TYR A 144 -5.10 -7.92 9.63
CA TYR A 144 -4.72 -9.24 10.17
C TYR A 144 -3.51 -9.88 9.50
N TRP A 145 -3.08 -9.35 8.35
CA TRP A 145 -1.88 -9.73 7.64
C TRP A 145 -0.59 -9.10 8.18
N ASN A 146 -0.68 -7.99 8.94
CA ASN A 146 0.45 -7.24 9.49
C ASN A 146 0.44 -7.26 11.02
N PRO A 147 1.33 -8.01 11.70
CA PRO A 147 1.35 -8.10 13.17
C PRO A 147 1.60 -6.75 13.87
N ALA A 148 2.19 -5.75 13.18
CA ALA A 148 2.40 -4.43 13.75
C ALA A 148 1.10 -3.72 14.18
N PHE A 149 -0.07 -4.15 13.66
CA PHE A 149 -1.36 -3.62 14.10
C PHE A 149 -1.67 -3.86 15.59
N LEU A 150 -1.01 -4.84 16.22
CA LEU A 150 -1.16 -5.14 17.65
C LEU A 150 -0.63 -4.02 18.55
N ASP A 151 0.27 -3.17 18.05
CA ASP A 151 0.80 -2.01 18.77
C ASP A 151 -0.10 -0.77 18.68
N SER A 152 -1.21 -0.86 17.93
CA SER A 152 -2.12 0.26 17.71
C SER A 152 -3.05 0.49 18.90
N ARG A 153 -3.34 1.76 19.19
CA ARG A 153 -4.40 2.15 20.13
C ARG A 153 -5.72 2.47 19.45
N ARG A 154 -5.67 2.69 18.13
CA ARG A 154 -6.83 2.96 17.28
C ARG A 154 -6.68 2.23 15.97
N LEU A 155 -7.76 1.63 15.49
CA LEU A 155 -7.79 0.88 14.24
C LEU A 155 -8.99 1.32 13.39
N LEU A 156 -8.77 1.41 12.08
CA LEU A 156 -9.84 1.65 11.11
C LEU A 156 -10.53 0.33 10.75
N ASN A 157 -11.85 0.27 10.94
CA ASN A 157 -12.68 -0.80 10.43
C ASN A 157 -12.93 -0.61 8.92
N ALA A 158 -12.42 -1.53 8.09
CA ALA A 158 -12.55 -1.46 6.64
C ALA A 158 -14.00 -1.61 6.14
N GLN A 159 -14.88 -2.25 6.90
CA GLN A 159 -16.28 -2.44 6.53
C GLN A 159 -17.14 -1.21 6.85
N THR A 160 -16.91 -0.59 8.02
CA THR A 160 -17.78 0.48 8.55
C THR A 160 -17.19 1.88 8.43
N GLY A 161 -15.88 2.01 8.26
CA GLY A 161 -15.16 3.28 8.28
C GLY A 161 -14.95 3.85 9.69
N GLU A 162 -15.41 3.14 10.72
CA GLU A 162 -15.25 3.57 12.11
C GLU A 162 -13.78 3.44 12.56
N ILE A 163 -13.29 4.44 13.27
CA ILE A 163 -11.99 4.39 13.95
C ILE A 163 -12.23 4.00 15.40
N VAL A 164 -11.85 2.77 15.72
CA VAL A 164 -12.15 2.11 16.99
C VAL A 164 -10.96 2.23 17.92
N ASP A 165 -11.17 2.70 19.16
CA ASP A 165 -10.18 2.60 20.24
C ASP A 165 -10.02 1.13 20.66
N VAL A 166 -8.78 0.64 20.71
CA VAL A 166 -8.46 -0.76 21.02
C VAL A 166 -7.39 -0.87 22.09
N GLU A 167 -7.47 -1.95 22.87
CA GLU A 167 -6.44 -2.38 23.81
C GLU A 167 -6.12 -3.84 23.54
N VAL A 168 -4.88 -4.14 23.19
CA VAL A 168 -4.39 -5.50 22.96
C VAL A 168 -3.62 -5.95 24.20
N THR A 169 -3.99 -7.10 24.74
CA THR A 169 -3.36 -7.68 25.93
C THR A 169 -2.93 -9.12 25.64
N ASP A 170 -1.75 -9.49 26.12
CA ASP A 170 -1.34 -10.90 26.16
C ASP A 170 -2.14 -11.64 27.26
N ARG A 171 -2.50 -12.89 26.99
CA ARG A 171 -3.18 -13.77 27.96
C ARG A 171 -2.22 -14.74 28.63
#